data_AF-A0A7C8ACD7-F1
#
_entry.id   AF-A0A7C8ACD7-F1
#
_cell.length_a   1.000
_cell.length_b   1.000
_cell.length_c   1.000
_cell.angle_alpha   90.00
_cell.angle_beta   90.00
_cell.angle_gamma   90.00
#
_symmetry.space_group_name_H-M   'P 1'
#
loop_
_entity.id
_entity.type
_entity.pdbx_description
1 polymer ?
#
loop_
_entity_poly.entity_id
_entity_poly.type
_entity_poly.pdbx_seq_one_letter_code
_entity_poly.pdbx_strand_id
1 'polypeptide(L)'
;VYGHTWREAVDRLRRSLDSFLIAGVKTTIPYYKQIVTDPDFIAQNFDTSYIEKHPQLLNYQEEVPPMGKLAILVAEINAWGFNPYAEG
;
A
#
# COMPACT_ATOMS: atom_id res chain seq x y z
N VAL A 1 -10.95 -3.46 12.41
CA VAL A 1 -11.28 -2.15 13.02
C VAL A 1 -12.77 -2.08 13.32
N TYR A 2 -13.19 -1.23 14.25
CA TYR A 2 -14.61 -1.01 14.59
C TYR A 2 -14.90 0.50 14.60
N GLY A 3 -16.13 0.89 14.27
CA GLY A 3 -16.65 2.25 14.38
C GLY A 3 -18.15 2.20 14.62
N HIS A 4 -18.73 3.27 15.17
CA HIS A 4 -20.17 3.34 15.41
C HIS A 4 -20.99 3.52 14.12
N THR A 5 -20.32 3.93 13.04
CA THR A 5 -20.89 4.01 11.69
C THR A 5 -19.97 3.31 10.69
N TRP A 6 -20.53 2.91 9.54
CA TRP A 6 -19.75 2.37 8.42
C TRP A 6 -18.61 3.31 8.03
N ARG A 7 -18.93 4.59 7.86
CA ARG A 7 -17.95 5.61 7.46
C ARG A 7 -16.81 5.73 8.46
N GLU A 8 -17.11 5.67 9.76
CA GLU A 8 -16.08 5.68 10.80
C GLU A 8 -15.23 4.41 10.77
N ALA A 9 -15.83 3.24 10.58
CA ALA A 9 -15.10 1.98 10.47
C ALA A 9 -14.16 1.98 9.25
N VAL A 10 -14.63 2.45 8.09
CA VAL A 10 -13.83 2.58 6.86
C VAL A 10 -12.71 3.60 7.04
N ASP A 11 -12.97 4.75 7.65
CA ASP A 11 -11.92 5.76 7.87
C ASP A 11 -10.87 5.29 8.88
N ARG A 12 -11.27 4.55 9.93
CA ARG A 12 -10.33 3.88 10.84
C ARG A 12 -9.51 2.80 10.13
N LEU A 13 -10.12 2.05 9.21
CA LEU A 13 -9.41 1.06 8.39
C LEU A 13 -8.36 1.72 7.52
N ARG A 14 -8.73 2.79 6.80
CA ARG A 14 -7.83 3.58 5.97
C ARG A 14 -6.61 4.08 6.77
N ARG A 15 -6.84 4.71 7.93
CA ARG A 15 -5.76 5.17 8.82
C ARG A 15 -4.87 4.03 9.32
N SER A 16 -5.46 2.88 9.64
CA SER A 16 -4.70 1.71 10.05
C SER A 16 -3.81 1.19 8.92
N LEU A 17 -4.32 1.15 7.68
CA LEU A 17 -3.56 0.75 6.49
C LEU A 17 -2.40 1.69 6.22
N ASP A 18 -2.58 3.00 6.40
CA ASP A 18 -1.53 4.01 6.24
C ASP A 18 -0.43 3.92 7.31
N SER A 19 -0.74 3.34 8.47
CA SER A 19 0.20 3.21 9.59
C SER A 19 1.11 1.99 9.49
N PHE A 20 0.81 1.04 8.60
CA PHE A 20 1.66 -0.15 8.45
C PHE A 20 2.93 0.18 7.67
N LEU A 21 4.07 -0.12 8.29
CA LEU A 21 5.36 -0.16 7.63
C LEU A 21 5.83 -1.62 7.56
N ILE A 22 5.56 -2.28 6.43
CA ILE A 22 6.05 -3.62 6.13
C ILE A 22 7.04 -3.50 4.98
N ALA A 23 8.28 -3.91 5.20
CA ALA A 23 9.35 -3.85 4.22
C ALA A 23 9.86 -5.25 3.87
N GLY A 24 10.37 -5.41 2.65
CA GLY A 24 11.02 -6.64 2.18
C GLY A 24 10.10 -7.73 1.66
N VAL A 25 8.77 -7.57 1.75
CA VAL A 25 7.79 -8.51 1.18
C VAL A 25 6.64 -7.76 0.52
N LYS A 26 6.09 -8.34 -0.55
CA LYS A 26 4.87 -7.84 -1.18
C LYS A 26 3.68 -8.05 -0.26
N THR A 27 2.79 -7.07 -0.20
CA THR A 27 1.59 -7.14 0.63
C THR A 27 0.34 -6.75 -0.15
N THR A 28 -0.83 -7.15 0.36
CA THR A 28 -2.13 -6.74 -0.19
C THR A 28 -2.59 -5.36 0.32
N ILE A 29 -1.78 -4.67 1.13
CA ILE A 29 -2.11 -3.35 1.68
C ILE A 29 -2.45 -2.33 0.58
N PRO A 30 -1.67 -2.19 -0.52
CA PRO A 30 -1.99 -1.23 -1.57
C PRO A 30 -3.35 -1.49 -2.22
N TYR A 31 -3.72 -2.76 -2.39
CA TYR A 31 -5.02 -3.16 -2.91
C TYR A 31 -6.17 -2.79 -1.96
N TYR A 32 -6.03 -3.10 -0.67
CA TYR A 32 -7.05 -2.69 0.31
C TYR A 32 -7.17 -1.17 0.44
N LYS A 33 -6.08 -0.42 0.23
CA LYS A 33 -6.13 1.06 0.16
C LYS A 33 -6.98 1.57 -1.00
N GLN A 34 -6.94 0.92 -2.16
CA GLN A 34 -7.83 1.26 -3.28
C GLN A 34 -9.29 1.00 -2.90
N ILE A 35 -9.61 -0.16 -2.32
CA ILE A 35 -10.99 -0.50 -1.93
C ILE A 35 -11.55 0.51 -0.92
N VAL A 36 -10.82 0.85 0.14
CA VAL A 36 -11.34 1.76 1.20
C VAL A 36 -11.44 3.22 0.77
N THR A 37 -10.89 3.58 -0.40
CA THR A 37 -11.00 4.91 -0.99
C THR A 37 -12.02 4.98 -2.13
N ASP A 38 -12.53 3.83 -2.56
CA ASP A 38 -13.53 3.73 -3.62
C ASP A 38 -14.90 4.27 -3.15
N PRO A 39 -15.54 5.16 -3.94
CA PRO A 39 -16.83 5.75 -3.57
C PRO A 39 -17.94 4.72 -3.35
N ASP A 40 -18.02 3.67 -4.17
CA ASP A 40 -19.06 2.65 -4.07
C ASP A 40 -18.88 1.80 -2.80
N PHE A 41 -17.64 1.48 -2.44
CA PHE A 41 -17.36 0.84 -1.15
C PHE A 41 -17.75 1.73 0.05
N ILE A 42 -17.38 3.02 0.01
CA ILE A 42 -17.72 3.99 1.07
C ILE A 42 -19.25 4.16 1.18
N ALA A 43 -19.98 4.12 0.06
CA ALA A 43 -21.43 4.24 0.02
C ALA A 43 -22.18 2.95 0.37
N GLN A 44 -21.48 1.83 0.61
CA GLN A 44 -22.05 0.48 0.79
C GLN A 44 -22.79 -0.04 -0.46
N ASN A 45 -22.39 0.43 -1.64
CA ASN A 45 -22.95 0.03 -2.93
C ASN A 45 -22.13 -1.11 -3.55
N PHE A 46 -22.13 -2.30 -2.93
CA PHE A 46 -21.36 -3.43 -3.41
C PHE A 46 -22.04 -4.79 -3.15
N ASP A 47 -21.71 -5.77 -3.98
CA ASP A 47 -22.17 -7.16 -3.89
C ASP A 47 -21.00 -8.12 -4.14
N THR A 48 -21.26 -9.42 -4.29
CA THR A 48 -20.21 -10.43 -4.51
C THR A 48 -19.47 -10.26 -5.85
N SER A 49 -20.05 -9.54 -6.81
CA SER A 49 -19.43 -9.19 -8.10
C SER A 49 -18.71 -7.84 -8.09
N TYR A 50 -18.62 -7.17 -6.94
CA TYR A 50 -18.01 -5.85 -6.80
C TYR A 50 -16.61 -5.77 -7.42
N ILE A 51 -15.75 -6.76 -7.16
CA ILE A 51 -14.37 -6.77 -7.70
C ILE A 51 -14.36 -6.88 -9.22
N GLU A 52 -15.25 -7.69 -9.80
CA GLU A 52 -15.37 -7.85 -11.26
C GLU A 52 -15.84 -6.55 -11.93
N LYS A 53 -16.72 -5.80 -11.25
CA LYS A 53 -17.24 -4.50 -11.70
C LYS A 53 -16.24 -3.34 -11.55
N HIS A 54 -15.19 -3.52 -10.74
CA HIS A 54 -14.22 -2.48 -10.42
C HIS A 54 -12.78 -2.90 -10.77
N PRO A 55 -12.47 -3.20 -12.05
CA PRO A 55 -11.13 -3.63 -12.46
C PRO A 55 -10.06 -2.58 -12.16
N GLN A 56 -10.42 -1.29 -12.07
CA GLN A 56 -9.52 -0.22 -11.68
C GLN A 56 -8.90 -0.40 -10.28
N LEU A 57 -9.54 -1.13 -9.37
CA LEU A 57 -8.99 -1.37 -8.03
C LEU A 57 -7.74 -2.24 -8.04
N LEU A 58 -7.54 -3.02 -9.12
CA LEU A 58 -6.34 -3.83 -9.32
C LEU A 58 -5.15 -2.99 -9.81
N ASN A 59 -5.37 -1.74 -10.22
CA ASN A 59 -4.31 -0.82 -10.66
C ASN A 59 -3.63 -0.13 -9.47
N TYR A 60 -3.26 -0.89 -8.44
CA TYR A 60 -2.52 -0.35 -7.30
C TYR A 60 -1.03 -0.29 -7.62
N GLN A 61 -0.38 0.81 -7.20
CA GLN A 61 1.07 0.96 -7.29
C GLN A 61 1.71 0.49 -5.99
N GLU A 62 2.71 -0.38 -6.12
CA GLU A 62 3.57 -0.74 -5.00
C GLU A 62 4.67 0.32 -4.87
N GLU A 63 4.45 1.31 -4.01
CA GLU A 63 5.44 2.35 -3.76
C GLU A 63 6.50 1.86 -2.78
N VAL A 64 7.74 1.75 -3.24
CA VAL A 64 8.89 1.58 -2.34
C VAL A 64 9.19 2.91 -1.67
N PRO A 65 9.08 3.03 -0.34
CA PRO A 65 9.37 4.29 0.36
C PRO A 65 10.81 4.74 0.10
N PRO A 66 11.12 6.05 0.13
CA PRO A 66 12.47 6.56 -0.09
C PRO A 66 13.53 5.89 0.79
N MET A 67 13.22 5.67 2.08
CA MET A 67 14.13 4.95 3.00
C MET A 67 14.34 3.49 2.58
N GLY A 68 13.35 2.84 1.98
CA GLY A 68 13.50 1.50 1.41
C GLY A 68 14.49 1.49 0.24
N LYS A 69 14.41 2.48 -0.66
CA LYS A 69 15.38 2.63 -1.77
C LYS A 69 16.80 2.86 -1.25
N LEU A 70 16.96 3.70 -0.23
CA LEU A 70 18.26 3.93 0.41
C LEU A 70 18.80 2.67 1.10
N ALA A 71 17.96 1.93 1.81
CA ALA A 71 18.35 0.68 2.46
C ALA A 71 18.82 -0.37 1.43
N ILE A 72 18.13 -0.46 0.29
CA ILE A 72 18.54 -1.31 -0.84
C ILE A 72 19.91 -0.87 -1.37
N LEU A 73 20.09 0.42 -1.66
CA LEU A 73 21.37 0.94 -2.15
C LEU A 73 22.53 0.67 -1.18
N VAL A 74 22.34 0.93 0.11
CA VAL A 74 23.35 0.65 1.14
C VAL A 74 23.67 -0.84 1.23
N ALA A 75 22.65 -1.71 1.14
CA ALA A 75 22.85 -3.15 1.12
C ALA A 75 23.63 -3.60 -0.12
N GLU A 76 23.33 -3.06 -1.30
CA GLU A 76 24.06 -3.32 -2.55
C GLU A 76 25.54 -2.92 -2.45
N ILE A 77 25.83 -1.70 -1.96
CA ILE A 77 27.19 -1.21 -1.76
C ILE A 77 27.96 -2.11 -0.78
N ASN A 78 27.34 -2.47 0.36
CA ASN A 78 27.97 -3.35 1.35
C ASN A 78 28.20 -4.76 0.81
N ALA A 79 27.28 -5.29 0.00
CA ALA A 79 27.42 -6.62 -0.60
C ALA A 79 28.55 -6.68 -1.63
N TRP A 80 28.81 -5.60 -2.37
CA TRP A 80 29.88 -5.54 -3.39
C TRP A 80 31.22 -5.03 -2.85
N GLY A 81 31.25 -4.38 -1.69
CA GLY A 81 32.46 -3.78 -1.12
C GLY A 81 32.99 -2.55 -1.89
N PHE A 82 32.24 -2.06 -2.89
CA PHE A 82 32.58 -0.93 -3.75
C PHE A 82 31.31 -0.13 -4.07
N ASN A 83 31.41 1.21 -4.04
CA ASN A 83 30.32 2.11 -4.42
C ASN A 83 30.57 2.68 -5.83
N PRO A 84 29.86 2.22 -6.88
CA PRO A 84 30.05 2.70 -8.25
C PRO A 84 29.65 4.16 -8.47
N TYR A 85 29.03 4.80 -7.48
CA TYR A 85 28.61 6.21 -7.54
C TYR A 85 29.50 7.16 -6.72
N ALA A 86 30.57 6.66 -6.07
CA ALA A 86 31.46 7.47 -5.24
C ALA A 86 32.64 8.08 -6.01
N GLU A 87 32.99 7.56 -7.18
CA GLU A 87 34.05 8.12 -8.04
C GLU A 87 33.43 8.97 -9.15
N GLY A 88 33.14 10.22 -8.83
CA GLY A 88 32.64 11.26 -9.74
C GLY A 88 32.80 12.64 -9.13
#